data_AF-A0A3S5FDC1-F1
#
_entry.id   AF-A0A3S5FDC1-F1
#
_cell.length_a   1.000
_cell.length_b   1.000
_cell.length_c   1.000
_cell.angle_alpha   90.00
_cell.angle_beta   90.00
_cell.angle_gamma   90.00
#
_symmetry.space_group_name_H-M   'P 1'
#
loop_
_entity.id
_entity.type
_entity.pdbx_description
1 polymer ?
#
loop_
_entity_poly.entity_id
_entity_poly.type
_entity_poly.pdbx_seq_one_letter_code
_entity_poly.pdbx_strand_id
1 'polypeptide(L)'
;MIEHAAVACGKDDVKPVQGVSLIWYTDQGPDGSNPAASSMDVAEELLRQGVVYMEPSMPHILSMPRHLIVRYSTTQKAAKDQRLNIWQYGDFREDLSG
;
A
#
# COMPACT_ATOMS: atom_id res chain seq x y z
N MET A 1 6.54 -34.30 25.34
CA MET A 1 5.19 -33.91 24.90
C MET A 1 5.04 -32.45 25.29
N ILE A 2 5.19 -31.52 24.34
CA ILE A 2 5.16 -30.08 24.64
C ILE A 2 3.76 -29.58 24.30
N GLU A 3 3.02 -29.24 25.34
CA GLU A 3 1.68 -28.67 25.26
C GLU A 3 1.81 -27.21 24.85
N HIS A 4 1.37 -26.88 23.64
CA HIS A 4 1.34 -25.50 23.17
C HIS A 4 0.07 -24.86 23.72
N ALA A 5 0.21 -24.04 24.76
CA ALA A 5 -0.89 -23.23 25.28
C ALA A 5 -1.48 -22.40 24.15
N ALA A 6 -2.78 -22.56 23.91
CA ALA A 6 -3.52 -21.78 22.93
C ALA A 6 -3.46 -20.30 23.33
N VAL A 7 -2.63 -19.53 22.63
CA VAL A 7 -2.58 -18.07 22.79
C VAL A 7 -3.92 -17.52 22.32
N ALA A 8 -4.68 -16.92 23.25
CA ALA A 8 -5.95 -16.28 22.93
C ALA A 8 -5.69 -15.10 21.98
N CYS A 9 -5.94 -15.33 20.70
CA CYS A 9 -5.90 -14.32 19.66
C CYS A 9 -7.15 -13.44 19.80
N GLY A 10 -7.04 -12.35 20.56
CA GLY A 10 -8.12 -11.37 20.58
C GLY A 10 -8.09 -10.53 21.84
N LYS A 11 -7.38 -9.40 21.78
CA LYS A 11 -7.76 -8.10 22.39
C LYS A 11 -6.65 -7.03 22.46
N ASP A 12 -5.51 -7.20 21.79
CA ASP A 12 -4.41 -6.22 21.87
C ASP A 12 -4.18 -5.34 20.60
N ASP A 13 -5.00 -5.49 19.55
CA ASP A 13 -4.66 -4.96 18.21
C ASP A 13 -5.30 -3.62 17.81
N VAL A 14 -5.92 -2.87 18.72
CA VAL A 14 -6.35 -1.48 18.41
C VAL A 14 -5.20 -0.52 18.68
N LYS A 15 -4.06 -0.71 18.01
CA LYS A 15 -3.04 0.33 17.87
C LYS A 15 -3.30 1.07 16.57
N PRO A 16 -3.26 2.41 16.55
CA PRO A 16 -3.44 3.15 15.31
C PRO A 16 -2.38 2.68 14.31
N VAL A 17 -2.83 2.16 13.16
CA VAL A 17 -1.97 1.79 12.05
C VAL A 17 -1.18 3.03 11.68
N GLN A 18 0.15 3.00 11.85
CA GLN A 18 0.99 4.15 11.53
C GLN A 18 0.96 4.36 10.01
N GLY A 19 0.25 5.40 9.57
CA GLY A 19 0.20 5.81 8.18
C GLY A 19 1.49 6.54 7.78
N VAL A 20 2.10 6.13 6.68
CA VAL A 20 3.23 6.83 6.06
C VAL A 20 2.74 7.49 4.78
N SER A 21 2.80 8.82 4.73
CA SER A 21 2.48 9.59 3.52
C SER A 21 3.71 9.67 2.62
N LEU A 22 3.62 9.10 1.42
CA LEU A 22 4.64 9.26 0.39
C LEU A 22 4.34 10.51 -0.43
N ILE A 23 5.24 11.48 -0.40
CA ILE A 23 5.20 12.68 -1.23
C ILE A 23 5.95 12.37 -2.52
N TRP A 24 5.30 12.56 -3.66
CA TRP A 24 5.89 12.37 -4.98
C TRP A 24 6.53 13.68 -5.45
N TYR A 25 7.79 13.62 -5.88
CA TYR A 25 8.44 14.68 -6.65
C TYR A 25 8.59 14.18 -8.08
N THR A 26 7.99 14.89 -9.03
CA THR A 26 8.37 14.76 -10.43
C THR A 26 9.59 15.65 -10.63
N ASP A 27 10.76 15.05 -10.77
CA ASP A 27 11.94 15.78 -11.25
C ASP A 27 11.65 16.20 -12.69
N GLN A 28 11.23 17.45 -12.86
CA GLN A 28 11.36 18.15 -14.13
C GLN A 28 12.55 19.11 -13.99
N GLY A 29 13.75 18.55 -13.88
CA GLY A 29 14.98 19.31 -14.07
C GLY A 29 15.02 19.92 -15.49
N PRO A 30 15.50 21.16 -15.65
CA PRO A 30 15.42 21.89 -16.92
C PRO A 30 16.45 21.46 -17.97
N ASP A 31 17.15 20.34 -17.81
CA ASP A 31 18.23 19.97 -18.72
C ASP A 31 18.17 18.49 -19.10
N GLY A 32 17.95 18.24 -20.38
CA GLY A 32 17.88 16.91 -20.94
C GLY A 32 19.28 16.29 -20.98
N SER A 33 19.49 15.20 -20.24
CA SER A 33 20.33 14.06 -20.62
C SER A 33 20.37 13.01 -19.52
N ASN A 34 19.36 12.13 -19.47
CA ASN A 34 19.60 10.69 -19.23
C ASN A 34 18.35 9.85 -19.59
N PRO A 35 18.30 9.12 -20.71
CA PRO A 35 17.20 8.19 -21.02
C PRO A 35 17.34 6.80 -20.35
N ALA A 36 18.20 6.64 -19.33
CA ALA A 36 18.63 5.31 -18.86
C ALA A 36 18.71 5.12 -17.33
N ALA A 37 17.84 5.78 -16.56
CA ALA A 37 17.38 5.20 -15.31
C ALA A 37 15.93 4.81 -15.57
N SER A 38 15.62 3.52 -15.61
CA SER A 38 14.24 3.07 -15.44
C SER A 38 13.79 3.62 -14.10
N SER A 39 13.15 4.79 -14.11
CA SER A 39 12.69 5.46 -12.90
C SER A 39 11.59 4.58 -12.34
N MET A 40 11.98 3.65 -11.47
CA MET A 40 11.07 2.74 -10.82
C MET A 40 10.05 3.58 -10.07
N ASP A 41 8.79 3.35 -10.38
CA ASP A 41 7.70 3.95 -9.63
C ASP A 41 7.67 3.30 -8.25
N VAL A 42 8.32 3.96 -7.28
CA VAL A 42 8.48 3.44 -5.92
C VAL A 42 7.11 3.25 -5.25
N ALA A 43 6.14 4.12 -5.54
CA ALA A 43 4.81 4.00 -4.95
C ALA A 43 4.08 2.77 -5.51
N GLU A 44 4.15 2.55 -6.82
CA GLU A 44 3.61 1.33 -7.45
C GLU A 44 4.30 0.07 -6.93
N GLU A 45 5.63 0.10 -6.78
CA GLU A 45 6.39 -1.04 -6.27
C GLU A 45 6.01 -1.40 -4.83
N LEU A 46 5.82 -0.41 -3.96
CA LEU A 46 5.35 -0.64 -2.59
C LEU A 46 3.91 -1.18 -2.57
N LEU A 47 3.03 -0.69 -3.45
CA LEU A 47 1.68 -1.26 -3.61
C LEU A 47 1.74 -2.70 -4.11
N ARG A 48 2.64 -3.00 -5.05
CA ARG A 48 2.84 -4.33 -5.63
C ARG A 48 3.32 -5.34 -4.59
N GLN A 49 4.19 -4.92 -3.67
CA GLN A 49 4.61 -5.73 -2.55
C GLN A 49 3.54 -5.85 -1.46
N GLY A 50 2.47 -5.06 -1.50
CA GLY A 50 1.41 -5.08 -0.50
C GLY A 50 1.84 -4.52 0.86
N VAL A 51 2.89 -3.69 0.91
CA VAL A 51 3.35 -3.06 2.15
C VAL A 51 2.62 -1.76 2.46
N VAL A 52 1.93 -1.18 1.48
CA VAL A 52 1.14 0.04 1.62
C VAL A 52 -0.25 -0.12 0.99
N TYR A 53 -1.14 0.81 1.33
CA TYR A 53 -2.50 0.88 0.82
C TYR A 53 -2.80 2.31 0.32
N MET A 54 -3.53 2.41 -0.79
CA MET A 54 -3.98 3.66 -1.38
C MET A 54 -5.29 4.13 -0.72
N GLU A 55 -5.25 5.24 0.03
CA GLU A 55 -6.40 5.75 0.79
C GLU A 55 -7.37 6.60 -0.08
N PRO A 56 -8.57 6.09 -0.45
CA PRO A 56 -9.44 6.73 -1.43
C PRO A 56 -10.01 8.08 -0.99
N SER A 57 -10.02 8.36 0.32
CA SER A 57 -10.53 9.59 0.92
C SER A 57 -9.50 10.73 1.00
N MET A 58 -8.23 10.47 0.65
CA MET A 58 -7.19 11.49 0.79
C MET A 58 -7.32 12.57 -0.30
N PRO A 59 -7.24 13.88 0.06
CA PRO A 59 -7.31 14.98 -0.90
C PRO A 59 -6.31 14.87 -2.07
N HIS A 60 -5.12 14.31 -1.79
CA HIS A 60 -4.05 14.12 -2.78
C HIS A 60 -4.36 13.01 -3.80
N ILE A 61 -5.21 12.04 -3.46
CA ILE A 61 -5.64 11.00 -4.40
C ILE A 61 -6.71 11.55 -5.35
N LEU A 62 -7.56 12.48 -4.88
CA LEU A 62 -8.54 13.16 -5.71
C LEU A 62 -7.88 14.07 -6.77
N SER A 63 -6.68 14.60 -6.50
CA SER A 63 -5.91 15.38 -7.46
C SER A 63 -5.01 14.54 -8.37
N MET A 64 -4.93 13.21 -8.14
CA MET A 64 -4.10 12.32 -8.93
C MET A 64 -4.71 12.09 -10.33
N PRO A 65 -3.89 12.00 -11.40
CA PRO A 65 -4.37 11.61 -12.72
C PRO A 65 -5.11 10.26 -12.69
N ARG A 66 -6.28 10.20 -13.33
CA ARG A 66 -7.13 8.99 -13.34
C ARG A 66 -6.41 7.71 -13.78
N HIS A 67 -5.47 7.82 -14.72
CA HIS A 67 -4.71 6.67 -15.19
C HIS A 67 -3.80 6.07 -14.10
N LEU A 68 -3.21 6.91 -13.23
CA LEU A 68 -2.42 6.44 -12.08
C LEU A 68 -3.31 5.79 -11.02
N ILE A 69 -4.48 6.37 -10.74
CA ILE A 69 -5.47 5.77 -9.83
C ILE A 69 -5.85 4.36 -10.28
N VAL A 70 -6.14 4.17 -11.57
CA VAL A 70 -6.47 2.85 -12.15
C VAL A 70 -5.29 1.89 -12.05
N ARG A 71 -4.08 2.36 -12.37
CA ARG A 71 -2.86 1.54 -12.33
C ARG A 71 -2.53 1.07 -10.90
N TYR A 72 -2.55 1.98 -9.94
CA TYR A 72 -2.25 1.70 -8.54
C TYR A 72 -3.32 0.83 -7.88
N SER A 73 -4.60 1.09 -8.15
CA SER A 73 -5.69 0.24 -7.66
C SER A 73 -5.62 -1.19 -8.20
N THR A 74 -5.26 -1.36 -9.48
CA THR A 74 -5.05 -2.69 -10.09
C THR A 74 -3.86 -3.41 -9.44
N THR A 75 -2.76 -2.70 -9.22
CA THR A 75 -1.55 -3.23 -8.57
C THR A 75 -1.84 -3.68 -7.14
N GLN A 76 -2.55 -2.85 -6.37
CA GLN A 76 -2.98 -3.20 -5.02
C GLN A 76 -3.93 -4.40 -5.02
N LYS A 77 -4.86 -4.48 -5.97
CA LYS A 77 -5.75 -5.64 -6.12
C LYS A 77 -4.95 -6.92 -6.32
N ALA A 78 -3.91 -6.89 -7.15
CA ALA A 78 -3.03 -8.06 -7.32
C ALA A 78 -2.32 -8.45 -6.02
N ALA A 79 -1.82 -7.49 -5.24
CA ALA A 79 -1.19 -7.75 -3.94
C ALA A 79 -2.19 -8.31 -2.90
N LYS A 80 -3.45 -7.84 -2.93
CA LYS A 80 -4.57 -8.38 -2.15
C LYS A 80 -4.86 -9.83 -2.51
N ASP A 81 -5.03 -10.10 -3.80
CA ASP A 81 -5.38 -11.43 -4.32
C ASP A 81 -4.27 -12.45 -4.01
N GLN A 82 -3.00 -12.00 -3.93
CA GLN A 82 -1.83 -12.80 -3.55
C GLN A 82 -1.59 -12.90 -2.03
N ARG A 83 -2.40 -12.22 -1.20
CA ARG A 83 -2.24 -12.17 0.26
C ARG A 83 -0.84 -11.74 0.71
N LEU A 84 -0.29 -10.71 0.06
CA LEU A 84 1.04 -10.19 0.39
C LEU A 84 0.99 -9.22 1.59
N ASN A 85 1.95 -9.35 2.51
CA ASN A 85 2.19 -8.41 3.62
C ASN A 85 0.90 -8.02 4.37
N ILE A 86 0.44 -6.77 4.28
CA ILE A 86 -0.73 -6.29 5.03
C ILE A 86 -2.03 -7.01 4.63
N TRP A 87 -2.02 -7.75 3.52
CA TRP A 87 -3.13 -8.52 2.99
C TRP A 87 -3.09 -10.01 3.38
N GLN A 88 -2.09 -10.45 4.16
CA GLN A 88 -1.89 -11.88 4.49
C GLN A 88 -3.14 -12.54 5.07
N TYR A 89 -3.87 -11.82 5.92
CA TYR A 89 -5.04 -12.34 6.63
C TYR A 89 -6.38 -11.93 6.01
N GLY A 90 -6.37 -11.17 4.91
CA GLY A 90 -7.58 -10.61 4.30
C GLY A 90 -7.50 -9.10 4.17
N ASP A 91 -8.63 -8.46 3.87
CA ASP A 91 -8.70 -7.00 3.83
C ASP A 91 -8.85 -6.45 5.25
N PHE A 92 -7.77 -5.91 5.80
CA PHE A 92 -7.75 -5.32 7.15
C PHE A 92 -8.76 -4.18 7.35
N ARG A 93 -9.31 -3.63 6.27
CA ARG A 93 -10.32 -2.56 6.32
C ARG A 93 -11.73 -3.09 6.56
N GLU A 94 -11.99 -4.37 6.30
CA GLU A 94 -13.30 -4.96 6.57
C GLU A 94 -13.61 -4.98 8.07
N ASP A 95 -12.59 -5.18 8.92
CA ASP A 95 -12.69 -5.20 10.38
C ASP A 95 -13.05 -3.83 11.03
N LEU A 96 -12.84 -2.71 10.33
CA LEU A 96 -13.14 -1.37 10.86
C LEU A 96 -14.61 -0.93 10.63
N SER A 97 -15.43 -1.82 10.06
CA SER A 97 -16.83 -1.55 9.70
C SER A 97 -17.84 -1.98 10.78
N GLY A 98 -17.38 -2.49 11.93
CA GLY A 98 -18.18 -3.07 13.01
C GLY A 98 -18.48 -2.11 14.16
#